data_AF-A0A565C3B1-F1
#
_entry.id   AF-A0A565C3B1-F1
#
_cell.length_a   1.000
_cell.length_b   1.000
_cell.length_c   1.000
_cell.angle_alpha   90.00
_cell.angle_beta   90.00
_cell.angle_gamma   90.00
#
_symmetry.space_group_name_H-M   'P 1'
#
loop_
_entity.id
_entity.type
_entity.pdbx_description
1 polymer ?
#
loop_
_entity_poly.entity_id
_entity_poly.type
_entity_poly.pdbx_seq_one_letter_code
_entity_poly.pdbx_strand_id
1 'polypeptide(L)'
;MYAYRPLTNSYYSEAVVALILYDITNRTSFKNVEGWLKELRDHTDPDTVIGLIGTKSDLCHLRAVTKEEITSFALKERVLCIETSALDDINVNTAFHCPITQALRIKGQYGELRTNFCMKINRMNR
;
A
#
# COMPACT_ATOMS: atom_id res chain seq x y z
N MET A 1 10.78 5.82 15.34
CA MET A 1 10.49 7.11 14.68
C MET A 1 10.53 6.85 13.17
N TYR A 2 9.38 6.67 12.52
CA TYR A 2 9.32 6.34 11.09
C TYR A 2 9.64 7.61 10.29
N ALA A 3 10.83 7.66 9.68
CA ALA A 3 11.23 8.79 8.86
C ALA A 3 10.67 8.64 7.44
N TYR A 4 9.75 9.52 7.06
CA TYR A 4 9.23 9.62 5.70
C TYR A 4 10.22 10.38 4.81
N ARG A 5 10.65 9.78 3.69
CA ARG A 5 11.48 10.44 2.68
C ARG A 5 10.78 10.42 1.31
N PRO A 6 10.76 11.55 0.57
CA PRO A 6 10.20 11.59 -0.79
C PRO A 6 10.98 10.69 -1.76
N LEU A 7 10.28 10.19 -2.79
CA LEU A 7 10.77 9.23 -3.78
C LEU A 7 11.92 9.81 -4.64
N THR A 8 13.13 9.25 -4.52
CA THR A 8 14.17 9.30 -5.56
C THR A 8 14.33 7.91 -6.19
N ASN A 9 14.70 7.85 -7.48
CA ASN A 9 14.73 6.64 -8.31
C ASN A 9 15.54 5.46 -7.73
N SER A 10 16.45 5.73 -6.79
CA SER A 10 17.28 4.76 -6.08
C SER A 10 16.58 3.98 -4.96
N TYR A 11 15.34 4.30 -4.57
CA TYR A 11 14.65 3.62 -3.45
C TYR A 11 13.82 2.39 -3.87
N TYR A 12 13.54 2.20 -5.16
CA TYR A 12 12.77 1.04 -5.62
C TYR A 12 13.52 -0.28 -5.44
N SER A 13 14.86 -0.26 -5.51
CA SER A 13 15.69 -1.48 -5.41
C SER A 13 15.91 -1.99 -3.98
N GLU A 14 15.62 -1.19 -2.95
CA GLU A 14 15.83 -1.57 -1.53
C GLU A 14 14.52 -1.70 -0.74
N ALA A 15 13.38 -1.40 -1.35
CA ALA A 15 12.09 -1.44 -0.66
C ALA A 15 11.65 -2.89 -0.43
N VAL A 16 11.60 -3.31 0.83
CA VAL A 16 11.09 -4.63 1.24
C VAL A 16 9.56 -4.68 1.22
N VAL A 17 8.92 -3.51 1.32
CA VAL A 17 7.46 -3.33 1.30
C VAL A 17 7.13 -2.12 0.43
N ALA A 18 6.12 -2.27 -0.43
CA ALA A 18 5.53 -1.18 -1.20
C ALA A 18 4.05 -1.02 -0.82
N LEU A 19 3.63 0.22 -0.52
CA LEU A 19 2.25 0.52 -0.17
C LEU A 19 1.61 1.43 -1.23
N ILE A 20 0.46 0.99 -1.75
CA ILE A 20 -0.36 1.75 -2.69
C ILE A 20 -1.59 2.25 -1.94
N LEU A 21 -1.76 3.57 -1.85
CA LEU A 21 -2.93 4.17 -1.20
C LEU A 21 -3.94 4.61 -2.26
N TYR A 22 -5.22 4.29 -2.04
CA TYR A 22 -6.34 4.80 -2.82
C TYR A 22 -7.43 5.31 -1.87
N ASP A 23 -8.38 6.06 -2.41
CA ASP A 23 -9.50 6.61 -1.67
C ASP A 23 -10.78 5.84 -2.00
N ILE A 24 -11.46 5.29 -0.99
CA ILE A 24 -12.67 4.48 -1.19
C ILE A 24 -13.83 5.28 -1.79
N THR A 25 -13.84 6.61 -1.65
CA THR A 25 -14.87 7.48 -2.23
C THR A 25 -14.55 7.90 -3.66
N ASN A 26 -13.35 7.60 -4.15
CA ASN A 26 -12.89 8.03 -5.47
C ASN A 26 -12.52 6.83 -6.36
N ARG A 27 -13.45 6.43 -7.24
CA ARG A 27 -13.23 5.32 -8.17
C ARG A 27 -12.07 5.53 -9.13
N THR A 28 -11.78 6.78 -9.52
CA THR A 28 -10.64 7.11 -10.38
C THR A 28 -9.31 6.80 -9.66
N SER A 29 -9.25 7.03 -8.35
CA SER A 29 -8.06 6.68 -7.56
C SER A 29 -7.80 5.16 -7.56
N PHE A 30 -8.86 4.35 -7.51
CA PHE A 30 -8.76 2.90 -7.60
C PHE A 30 -8.35 2.43 -9.00
N LYS A 31 -8.85 3.04 -10.07
CA LYS A 31 -8.42 2.71 -11.44
C LYS A 31 -6.92 2.92 -11.65
N ASN A 32 -6.32 3.92 -11.01
CA ASN A 32 -4.88 4.19 -11.12
C ASN A 32 -4.02 3.14 -10.40
N VAL A 33 -4.59 2.34 -9.49
CA VAL A 33 -3.86 1.30 -8.74
C VAL A 33 -3.27 0.26 -9.68
N GLU A 34 -3.97 -0.14 -10.73
CA GLU A 34 -3.49 -1.15 -11.68
C GLU A 34 -2.20 -0.71 -12.38
N GLY A 35 -2.14 0.56 -12.80
CA GLY A 35 -0.93 1.15 -13.39
C GLY A 35 0.23 1.18 -12.40
N TRP A 36 -0.02 1.60 -11.16
CA TRP A 36 1.02 1.65 -10.12
C TRP A 36 1.49 0.27 -9.68
N LEU A 37 0.59 -0.70 -9.64
CA LEU A 37 0.94 -2.09 -9.35
C LEU A 37 1.88 -2.65 -10.40
N LYS A 38 1.59 -2.36 -11.68
CA LYS A 38 2.48 -2.74 -12.79
C LYS A 38 3.83 -2.04 -12.68
N GLU A 39 3.85 -0.73 -12.48
CA GLU A 39 5.10 0.04 -12.29
C GLU A 39 5.94 -0.53 -11.13
N LEU A 40 5.31 -0.87 -10.00
CA LEU A 40 6.02 -1.46 -8.87
C LEU A 40 6.60 -2.82 -9.23
N ARG A 41 5.82 -3.72 -9.80
CA ARG A 41 6.31 -5.04 -10.21
C ARG A 41 7.44 -4.97 -11.24
N ASP A 42 7.42 -3.99 -12.13
CA ASP A 42 8.44 -3.81 -13.17
C ASP A 42 9.77 -3.27 -12.59
N HIS A 43 9.75 -2.61 -11.42
CA HIS A 43 10.91 -1.91 -10.84
C HIS A 43 11.34 -2.41 -9.45
N THR A 44 10.64 -3.39 -8.85
CA THR A 44 10.95 -3.94 -7.52
C THR A 44 11.22 -5.44 -7.56
N ASP A 45 11.93 -5.95 -6.55
CA ASP A 45 12.20 -7.37 -6.43
C ASP A 45 10.90 -8.21 -6.35
N PRO A 46 10.88 -9.46 -6.88
CA PRO A 46 9.73 -10.36 -6.78
C PRO A 46 9.29 -10.65 -5.33
N ASP A 47 10.22 -10.54 -4.38
CA ASP A 47 9.97 -10.74 -2.95
C ASP A 47 9.37 -9.50 -2.25
N THR A 48 9.13 -8.41 -2.99
CA THR A 48 8.55 -7.19 -2.44
C THR A 48 7.09 -7.42 -2.06
N VAL A 49 6.76 -7.19 -0.79
CA VAL A 49 5.36 -7.28 -0.35
C VAL A 49 4.62 -6.01 -0.72
N ILE A 50 3.58 -6.15 -1.54
CA ILE A 50 2.74 -5.04 -1.98
C ILE A 50 1.44 -5.03 -1.17
N GLY A 51 1.18 -3.89 -0.50
CA GLY A 51 -0.05 -3.63 0.25
C GLY A 51 -0.89 -2.55 -0.41
N LEU A 52 -2.16 -2.85 -0.64
CA LEU A 52 -3.18 -1.94 -1.12
C LEU A 52 -3.98 -1.37 0.06
N ILE A 53 -3.92 -0.06 0.25
CA ILE A 53 -4.49 0.64 1.39
C ILE A 53 -5.64 1.54 0.95
N GLY A 54 -6.86 1.19 1.34
CA GLY A 54 -8.04 2.03 1.13
C GLY A 54 -8.14 3.07 2.23
N THR A 55 -8.12 4.35 1.89
CA THR A 55 -8.24 5.47 2.83
C THR A 55 -9.69 5.98 2.88
N LYS A 56 -10.03 6.73 3.93
CA LYS A 56 -11.36 7.33 4.18
C LYS A 56 -12.48 6.31 4.43
N SER A 57 -12.16 5.21 5.11
CA SER A 57 -13.16 4.17 5.43
C SER A 57 -14.36 4.67 6.26
N ASP A 58 -14.21 5.80 6.95
CA ASP A 58 -15.26 6.57 7.62
C ASP A 58 -16.36 7.05 6.65
N LEU A 59 -16.00 7.36 5.40
CA LEU A 59 -16.93 7.74 4.35
C LEU A 59 -17.52 6.53 3.60
N CYS A 60 -17.76 5.43 4.31
CA CYS A 60 -18.29 4.19 3.73
C CYS A 60 -19.63 4.39 2.99
N HIS A 61 -20.40 5.40 3.38
CA HIS A 61 -21.66 5.80 2.76
C HIS A 61 -21.47 6.50 1.39
N LEU A 62 -20.30 7.08 1.12
CA LEU A 62 -19.91 7.68 -0.17
C LEU A 62 -19.01 6.76 -0.99
N ARG A 63 -18.98 5.47 -0.64
CA ARG A 63 -18.11 4.48 -1.27
C ARG A 63 -18.40 4.37 -2.77
N ALA A 64 -17.37 4.56 -3.59
CA ALA A 64 -17.43 4.44 -5.04
C ALA A 64 -16.91 3.08 -5.56
N VAL A 65 -16.26 2.30 -4.69
CA VAL A 65 -15.70 0.97 -4.99
C VAL A 65 -16.11 -0.03 -3.92
N THR A 66 -16.80 -1.10 -4.32
CA THR A 66 -17.33 -2.10 -3.37
C THR A 66 -16.20 -2.91 -2.74
N LYS A 67 -16.44 -3.44 -1.54
CA LYS A 67 -15.44 -4.27 -0.85
C LYS A 67 -15.15 -5.54 -1.65
N GLU A 68 -16.17 -6.11 -2.29
CA GLU A 68 -16.06 -7.30 -3.12
C GLU A 68 -15.15 -7.06 -4.34
N GLU A 69 -15.25 -5.88 -4.97
CA GLU A 69 -14.39 -5.48 -6.09
C GLU A 69 -12.92 -5.38 -5.65
N ILE A 70 -12.68 -4.73 -4.50
CA ILE A 70 -11.34 -4.60 -3.92
C ILE A 70 -10.77 -5.95 -3.53
N THR A 71 -11.54 -6.79 -2.84
CA THR A 71 -11.11 -8.13 -2.41
C THR A 71 -10.81 -9.03 -3.60
N SER A 72 -11.66 -9.01 -4.63
CA SER A 72 -11.44 -9.78 -5.86
C SER A 72 -10.18 -9.32 -6.59
N PHE A 73 -9.95 -8.01 -6.67
CA PHE A 73 -8.72 -7.45 -7.24
C PHE A 73 -7.49 -7.86 -6.43
N ALA A 74 -7.55 -7.75 -5.11
CA ALA A 74 -6.45 -8.11 -4.22
C ALA A 74 -6.09 -9.60 -4.29
N LEU A 75 -7.09 -10.48 -4.37
CA LEU A 75 -6.89 -11.92 -4.54
C LEU A 75 -6.29 -12.25 -5.91
N LYS A 76 -6.79 -11.64 -6.98
CA LYS A 76 -6.29 -11.82 -8.34
C LYS A 76 -4.82 -11.40 -8.44
N GLU A 77 -4.49 -10.26 -7.86
CA GLU A 77 -3.15 -9.68 -7.91
C GLU A 77 -2.24 -10.14 -6.77
N ARG A 78 -2.73 -11.00 -5.87
CA ARG A 78 -1.99 -11.49 -4.69
C ARG A 78 -1.37 -10.36 -3.85
N VAL A 79 -2.10 -9.27 -3.69
CA VAL A 79 -1.71 -8.13 -2.83
C VAL A 79 -2.51 -8.13 -1.54
N LEU A 80 -1.93 -7.60 -0.47
CA LEU A 80 -2.67 -7.38 0.78
C LEU A 80 -3.65 -6.23 0.58
N CYS A 81 -4.86 -6.31 1.13
CA CYS A 81 -5.80 -5.18 1.14
C CYS A 81 -6.21 -4.81 2.56
N ILE A 82 -6.06 -3.53 2.94
CA ILE A 82 -6.44 -3.01 4.25
C ILE A 82 -7.14 -1.67 4.06
N GLU A 83 -8.33 -1.52 4.64
CA GLU A 83 -9.02 -0.23 4.70
C GLU A 83 -8.69 0.48 6.00
N THR A 84 -8.46 1.79 5.93
CA THR A 84 -8.02 2.67 7.00
C THR A 84 -8.88 3.92 7.07
N SER A 85 -9.06 4.47 8.27
CA SER A 85 -9.56 5.82 8.46
C SER A 85 -8.50 6.61 9.22
N ALA A 86 -7.99 7.66 8.59
CA ALA A 86 -7.11 8.61 9.27
C ALA A 86 -7.90 9.52 10.22
N LEU A 87 -9.21 9.68 10.00
CA LEU A 87 -10.10 10.48 10.85
C LEU A 87 -10.37 9.77 12.17
N ASP A 88 -10.72 8.48 12.09
CA ASP A 88 -11.07 7.66 13.26
C ASP A 88 -9.88 6.86 13.83
N ASP A 89 -8.68 7.05 13.29
CA ASP A 89 -7.46 6.26 13.58
C ASP A 89 -7.66 4.74 13.47
N ILE A 90 -8.53 4.32 12.54
CA ILE A 90 -8.88 2.91 12.34
C ILE A 90 -7.88 2.28 11.38
N ASN A 91 -7.31 1.15 11.79
CA ASN A 91 -6.42 0.28 11.01
C ASN A 91 -5.15 0.94 10.45
N VAL A 92 -4.84 2.18 10.85
CA VAL A 92 -3.64 2.90 10.39
C VAL A 92 -2.39 2.09 10.75
N ASN A 93 -2.23 1.73 12.02
CA ASN A 93 -1.10 0.89 12.46
C ASN A 93 -1.10 -0.48 11.76
N THR A 94 -2.26 -1.13 11.64
CA THR A 94 -2.39 -2.44 10.98
C THR A 94 -1.94 -2.39 9.52
N ALA A 95 -2.29 -1.32 8.79
CA ALA A 95 -1.90 -1.10 7.40
C ALA A 95 -0.39 -1.03 7.19
N PHE A 96 0.35 -0.56 8.20
CA PHE A 96 1.81 -0.57 8.20
C PHE A 96 2.38 -1.91 8.67
N HIS A 97 1.93 -2.41 9.81
CA HIS A 97 2.53 -3.57 10.47
C HIS A 97 2.30 -4.88 9.71
N CYS A 98 1.14 -5.06 9.07
CA CYS A 98 0.80 -6.32 8.41
C CYS A 98 1.72 -6.62 7.21
N PRO A 99 1.91 -5.69 6.24
CA PRO A 99 2.85 -5.89 5.13
C PRO A 99 4.30 -6.09 5.59
N ILE A 100 4.75 -5.34 6.60
CA ILE A 100 6.10 -5.50 7.18
C ILE A 100 6.28 -6.90 7.77
N THR A 101 5.32 -7.36 8.57
CA THR A 101 5.37 -8.67 9.21
C THR A 101 5.41 -9.78 8.17
N GLN A 102 4.66 -9.65 7.08
CA GLN A 102 4.69 -10.59 5.98
C GLN A 102 6.05 -10.59 5.27
N ALA A 103 6.61 -9.41 5.01
CA ALA A 103 7.91 -9.32 4.35
C ALA A 103 9.04 -9.90 5.21
N LEU A 104 8.99 -9.69 6.53
CA LEU A 104 9.90 -10.31 7.49
C LEU A 104 9.80 -11.85 7.48
N ARG A 105 8.59 -12.40 7.35
CA ARG A 105 8.39 -13.86 7.24
C ARG A 105 8.99 -14.42 5.96
N ILE A 106 8.84 -13.72 4.84
CA ILE A 106 9.37 -14.13 3.54
C ILE A 106 10.91 -14.12 3.56
N LYS A 107 11.52 -13.06 4.12
CA LYS A 107 12.99 -12.90 4.14
C LYS A 107 13.72 -13.63 5.27
N GLY A 108 13.01 -14.40 6.11
CA GLY A 108 13.57 -15.51 6.88
C GLY A 108 14.50 -15.21 8.06
N GLN A 109 15.22 -14.08 8.16
CA GLN A 109 16.09 -13.83 9.33
C GLN A 109 16.55 -12.36 9.51
N TYR A 110 16.70 -12.00 10.79
CA TYR A 110 17.05 -10.70 11.35
C TYR A 110 18.44 -10.21 10.94
N GLY A 111 18.49 -8.98 10.42
CA GLY A 111 19.68 -8.15 10.42
C GLY A 111 19.23 -6.74 10.12
N GLU A 112 19.12 -5.91 11.17
CA GLU A 112 19.01 -4.45 11.11
C GLU A 112 18.36 -3.90 9.83
N LEU A 113 17.11 -4.30 9.55
CA LEU A 113 16.42 -3.86 8.35
C LEU A 113 16.21 -2.35 8.48
N ARG A 114 17.04 -1.60 7.75
CA ARG A 114 16.72 -0.23 7.36
C ARG A 114 15.38 -0.32 6.64
N THR A 115 14.33 0.00 7.37
CA THR A 115 12.94 -0.08 6.92
C THR A 115 12.74 1.08 5.95
N ASN A 116 13.25 0.92 4.74
CA ASN A 116 13.07 1.87 3.67
C ASN A 116 11.65 1.66 3.12
N PHE A 117 10.75 2.54 3.51
CA PHE A 117 9.37 2.56 3.02
C PHE A 117 9.33 3.30 1.70
N CYS A 118 8.87 2.64 0.64
CA CYS A 118 8.46 3.30 -0.58
C CYS A 118 6.94 3.53 -0.51
N MET A 119 6.53 4.78 -0.28
CA MET A 119 5.12 5.16 -0.29
C MET A 119 4.88 6.20 -1.39
N LYS A 120 4.19 5.79 -2.44
CA LYS A 120 3.72 6.69 -3.50
C LYS A 120 2.38 7.27 -3.08
N ILE A 121 2.44 8.38 -2.33
CA ILE A 121 1.25 9.18 -2.02
C ILE A 121 0.99 10.03 -3.25
N ASN A 122 -0.14 9.81 -3.92
CA ASN A 122 -0.61 10.77 -4.89
C ASN A 122 -0.97 12.05 -4.10
N ARG A 123 -0.12 13.09 -4.20
CA ARG A 123 -0.59 14.46 -3.94
C ARG A 123 -1.71 14.69 -4.96
N MET A 124 -2.95 14.37 -4.56
CA MET A 124 -4.14 14.86 -5.24
C MET A 124 -4.00 16.37 -5.26
N ASN A 125 -3.53 16.88 -6.40
CA ASN A 125 -3.30 18.28 -6.61
C ASN A 125 -4.67 18.93 -6.79
N ARG A 126 -5.03 19.74 -5.79
CA ARG A 126 -5.96 20.89 -5.78
C ARG A 126 -7.41 20.66 -6.23
#